data_AF-A0A820Y330-F1
#
_entry.id   AF-A0A820Y330-F1
#
_cell.length_a   1.000
_cell.length_b   1.000
_cell.length_c   1.000
_cell.angle_alpha   90.00
_cell.angle_beta   90.00
_cell.angle_gamma   90.00
#
_symmetry.space_group_name_H-M   'P 1'
#
loop_
_entity.id
_entity.type
_entity.pdbx_description
1 polymer ?
#
loop_
_entity_poly.entity_id
_entity_poly.type
_entity_poly.pdbx_seq_one_letter_code
_entity_poly.pdbx_strand_id
1 'polypeptide(L)'
;MICHVFSLPVKFHRLEPVTNNIPNIVFNSVTHLKLHDKKPFKHEFFIRLARAFPFLQSLSIYNFEPPNWRPHENHRYHTDWCSIVDYPRLIALDMNDASTYYVEHFLNETKTHLPCLTELKIWYDQLEKVTRNFTSDALRHNCAKFCERCSVICRVNAKLFLQYEEEK
;
A
#
# COMPACT_ATOMS: atom_id res chain seq x y z
N MET A 1 -18.79 5.68 -42.09
CA MET A 1 -17.50 4.97 -41.97
C MET A 1 -17.47 4.35 -40.58
N ILE A 2 -17.55 3.03 -40.47
CA ILE A 2 -17.65 2.33 -39.17
C ILE A 2 -16.27 1.73 -38.90
N CYS A 3 -15.58 2.25 -37.90
CA CYS A 3 -14.29 1.74 -37.44
C CYS A 3 -14.55 0.68 -36.37
N HIS A 4 -14.37 -0.59 -36.72
CA HIS A 4 -14.38 -1.68 -35.76
C HIS A 4 -12.96 -1.89 -35.24
N VAL A 5 -12.66 -1.30 -34.09
CA VAL A 5 -11.42 -1.57 -33.36
C VAL A 5 -11.57 -2.92 -32.68
N PHE A 6 -11.00 -3.95 -33.27
CA PHE A 6 -10.83 -5.24 -32.62
C PHE A 6 -9.51 -5.19 -31.82
N SER A 7 -9.61 -4.84 -30.54
CA SER A 7 -8.53 -5.19 -29.61
C SER A 7 -8.67 -6.69 -29.30
N LEU A 8 -7.67 -7.48 -29.68
CA LEU A 8 -7.48 -8.80 -29.06
C LEU A 8 -7.61 -8.63 -27.53
N PRO A 9 -8.27 -9.55 -26.80
CA PRO A 9 -8.32 -9.49 -25.35
C PRO A 9 -6.93 -9.88 -24.84
N VAL A 10 -5.97 -8.95 -24.95
CA VAL A 10 -4.64 -9.10 -24.40
C VAL A 10 -4.84 -9.07 -22.89
N LYS A 11 -4.90 -10.26 -22.31
CA LYS A 11 -4.84 -10.45 -20.87
C LYS A 11 -3.42 -10.12 -20.47
N PHE A 12 -3.24 -8.98 -19.84
CA PHE A 12 -1.97 -8.63 -19.21
C PHE A 12 -2.05 -8.89 -17.72
N HIS A 13 -0.96 -9.40 -17.16
CA HIS A 13 -0.82 -9.70 -15.74
C HIS A 13 -0.18 -8.56 -14.95
N ARG A 14 0.44 -7.61 -15.65
CA ARG A 14 1.16 -6.49 -15.07
C ARG A 14 0.68 -5.19 -15.71
N LEU A 15 0.43 -4.17 -14.88
CA LEU A 15 0.04 -2.84 -15.31
C LEU A 15 0.91 -1.80 -14.62
N GLU A 16 1.75 -1.08 -15.38
CA GLU A 16 2.75 -0.18 -14.80
C GLU A 16 3.09 1.00 -15.75
N PRO A 17 3.19 2.26 -15.27
CA PRO A 17 2.62 2.81 -14.04
C PRO A 17 1.22 3.42 -14.24
N VAL A 18 0.32 3.20 -13.28
CA VAL A 18 -1.00 3.86 -13.21
C VAL A 18 -0.93 5.07 -12.29
N THR A 19 -1.63 6.14 -12.65
CA THR A 19 -1.69 7.38 -11.86
C THR A 19 -3.06 7.49 -11.17
N ASN A 20 -3.53 8.70 -10.87
CA ASN A 20 -4.78 8.96 -10.14
C ASN A 20 -6.07 8.52 -10.83
N ASN A 21 -6.00 8.19 -12.12
CA ASN A 21 -7.16 7.85 -12.92
C ASN A 21 -7.17 6.35 -13.20
N ILE A 22 -7.99 5.63 -12.43
CA ILE A 22 -8.37 4.25 -12.73
C ILE A 22 -9.75 4.31 -13.39
N PRO A 23 -9.91 3.77 -14.61
CA PRO A 23 -11.22 3.71 -15.24
C PRO A 23 -12.15 2.81 -14.43
N ASN A 24 -13.46 3.00 -14.57
CA ASN A 24 -14.45 2.13 -13.92
C ASN A 24 -14.58 0.78 -14.67
N ILE A 25 -13.47 0.06 -14.80
CA ILE A 25 -13.33 -1.23 -15.46
C ILE A 25 -12.62 -2.18 -14.48
N VAL A 26 -13.00 -3.46 -14.53
CA VAL A 26 -12.38 -4.51 -13.72
C VAL A 26 -11.29 -5.21 -14.53
N PHE A 27 -10.07 -5.24 -14.00
CA PHE A 27 -8.89 -5.86 -14.59
C PHE A 27 -8.65 -7.25 -13.97
N ASN A 28 -9.45 -8.23 -14.39
CA ASN A 28 -9.41 -9.58 -13.80
C ASN A 28 -8.11 -10.37 -14.03
N SER A 29 -7.28 -9.98 -15.01
CA SER A 29 -6.01 -10.65 -15.29
C SER A 29 -4.81 -10.04 -14.56
N VAL A 30 -4.94 -8.80 -14.07
CA VAL A 30 -3.84 -8.05 -13.49
C VAL A 30 -3.58 -8.51 -12.07
N THR A 31 -2.35 -8.98 -11.84
CA THR A 31 -1.86 -9.42 -10.54
C THR A 31 -0.73 -8.53 -10.03
N HIS A 32 -0.09 -7.73 -10.89
CA HIS A 32 1.00 -6.82 -10.54
C HIS A 32 0.67 -5.40 -10.96
N LEU A 33 0.77 -4.45 -10.03
CA LEU A 33 0.44 -3.05 -10.27
C LEU A 33 1.51 -2.13 -9.70
N LYS A 34 1.96 -1.17 -10.52
CA LYS A 34 2.73 -0.02 -10.06
C LYS A 34 1.91 1.24 -10.12
N LEU A 35 1.89 1.96 -9.01
CA LEU A 35 1.25 3.25 -8.88
C LEU A 35 2.32 4.35 -8.82
N HIS A 36 2.13 5.37 -9.64
CA HIS A 36 2.88 6.61 -9.56
C HIS A 36 1.96 7.73 -9.10
N ASP A 37 2.27 8.27 -7.93
CA ASP A 37 1.53 9.39 -7.39
C ASP A 37 1.93 10.71 -8.08
N LYS A 38 1.06 11.21 -8.96
CA LYS A 38 1.18 12.59 -9.47
C LYS A 38 0.46 13.60 -8.58
N LYS A 39 -0.51 13.15 -7.78
CA LYS A 39 -1.37 13.92 -6.88
C LYS A 39 -1.81 13.00 -5.76
N PRO A 40 -1.71 13.37 -4.48
CA PRO A 40 -1.91 12.42 -3.38
C PRO A 40 -3.19 11.57 -3.50
N PHE A 41 -3.04 10.25 -3.41
CA PHE A 41 -4.17 9.32 -3.43
C PHE A 41 -5.00 9.48 -2.15
N LYS A 42 -6.30 9.69 -2.31
CA LYS A 42 -7.26 9.71 -1.19
C LYS A 42 -7.71 8.30 -0.84
N HIS A 43 -8.32 8.10 0.33
CA HIS A 43 -8.90 6.81 0.74
C HIS A 43 -9.79 6.17 -0.34
N GLU A 44 -10.68 6.96 -0.95
CA GLU A 44 -11.57 6.52 -2.03
C GLU A 44 -10.85 5.99 -3.27
N PHE A 45 -9.60 6.41 -3.50
CA PHE A 45 -8.79 5.85 -4.57
C PHE A 45 -8.44 4.39 -4.26
N PHE A 46 -8.07 4.06 -3.03
CA PHE A 46 -7.75 2.69 -2.62
C PHE A 46 -8.98 1.78 -2.67
N ILE A 47 -10.17 2.29 -2.34
CA ILE A 47 -11.44 1.57 -2.55
C ILE A 47 -11.64 1.23 -4.03
N ARG A 48 -11.44 2.22 -4.93
CA ARG A 48 -11.55 2.00 -6.38
C ARG A 48 -10.46 1.05 -6.91
N LEU A 49 -9.25 1.13 -6.36
CA LEU A 49 -8.14 0.24 -6.66
C LEU A 49 -8.50 -1.22 -6.35
N ALA A 50 -8.97 -1.49 -5.13
CA ALA A 50 -9.36 -2.84 -4.71
C ALA A 50 -10.47 -3.42 -5.60
N ARG A 51 -11.44 -2.59 -6.00
CA ARG A 51 -12.53 -2.99 -6.92
C ARG A 51 -12.05 -3.25 -8.34
N ALA A 52 -11.15 -2.42 -8.85
CA ALA A 52 -10.63 -2.53 -10.21
C ALA A 52 -9.67 -3.72 -10.36
N PHE A 53 -8.97 -4.11 -9.29
CA PHE A 53 -7.93 -5.14 -9.32
C PHE A 53 -8.19 -6.26 -8.30
N PRO A 54 -9.25 -7.07 -8.47
CA PRO A 54 -9.66 -8.07 -7.46
C PRO A 54 -8.66 -9.22 -7.26
N PHE A 55 -7.73 -9.42 -8.19
CA PHE A 55 -6.69 -10.44 -8.15
C PHE A 55 -5.28 -9.88 -7.91
N LEU A 56 -5.19 -8.66 -7.39
CA LEU A 56 -3.91 -8.01 -7.12
C LEU A 56 -3.08 -8.80 -6.10
N GLN A 57 -1.88 -9.19 -6.50
CA GLN A 57 -0.90 -9.94 -5.70
C GLN A 57 0.31 -9.11 -5.32
N SER A 58 0.72 -8.19 -6.19
CA SER A 58 1.87 -7.31 -5.96
C SER A 58 1.49 -5.86 -6.25
N LEU A 59 1.70 -5.00 -5.27
CA LEU A 59 1.48 -3.56 -5.37
C LEU A 59 2.77 -2.84 -5.05
N SER A 60 3.18 -1.94 -5.93
CA SER A 60 4.29 -1.02 -5.67
C SER A 60 3.79 0.40 -5.83
N ILE A 61 4.08 1.25 -4.84
CA ILE A 61 3.71 2.65 -4.82
C ILE A 61 4.99 3.45 -4.73
N TYR A 62 5.14 4.42 -5.62
CA TYR A 62 6.26 5.33 -5.57
C TYR A 62 5.82 6.76 -5.86
N ASN A 63 6.43 7.68 -5.12
CA ASN A 63 6.26 9.10 -5.24
C ASN A 63 7.54 9.81 -4.81
N PHE A 64 8.09 10.66 -5.68
CA PHE A 64 9.13 11.59 -5.25
C PHE A 64 8.45 12.70 -4.45
N GLU A 65 8.46 12.57 -3.13
CA GLU A 65 7.89 13.56 -2.21
C GLU A 65 8.66 14.89 -2.36
N PRO A 66 8.02 16.02 -2.71
CA PRO A 66 8.65 17.32 -2.59
C PRO A 66 8.87 17.62 -1.09
N PRO A 67 10.00 18.24 -0.69
CA PRO A 67 10.36 18.49 0.72
C PRO A 67 9.34 19.31 1.54
N ASN A 68 8.33 19.90 0.88
CA ASN A 68 7.33 20.75 1.49
C ASN A 68 5.93 20.10 1.51
N TRP A 69 5.83 18.82 1.15
CA TRP A 69 4.56 18.12 1.13
C TRP A 69 4.13 17.81 2.57
N ARG A 70 3.20 18.61 3.09
CA ARG A 70 2.50 18.28 4.32
C ARG A 70 1.27 17.46 3.94
N PRO A 71 1.12 16.21 4.41
CA PRO A 71 -0.17 15.55 4.31
C PRO A 71 -1.17 16.46 5.00
N HIS A 72 -2.12 17.03 4.26
CA HIS A 72 -3.07 18.06 4.70
C HIS A 72 -3.27 18.08 6.22
N GLU A 73 -2.62 19.03 6.90
CA GLU A 73 -2.51 19.14 8.37
C GLU A 73 -3.84 19.36 9.12
N ASN A 74 -5.01 19.25 8.47
CA ASN A 74 -6.27 19.73 9.05
C ASN A 74 -7.48 18.83 8.92
N HIS A 75 -7.28 17.53 8.72
CA HIS A 75 -8.39 16.60 8.89
C HIS A 75 -8.14 15.74 10.10
N ARG A 76 -8.82 16.11 11.19
CA ARG A 76 -9.23 15.21 12.26
C ARG A 76 -9.98 14.02 11.62
N TYR A 77 -9.25 13.06 11.04
CA TYR A 77 -9.79 11.91 10.31
C TYR A 77 -10.26 10.81 11.27
N HIS A 78 -10.99 11.18 12.32
CA HIS A 78 -11.47 10.23 13.32
C HIS A 78 -12.92 9.78 13.11
N THR A 79 -13.63 10.22 12.06
CA THR A 79 -15.09 9.92 12.00
C THR A 79 -15.68 9.39 10.69
N ASP A 80 -15.08 9.57 9.50
CA ASP A 80 -15.81 9.25 8.24
C ASP A 80 -15.12 8.25 7.29
N TRP A 81 -14.31 7.32 7.81
CA TRP A 81 -13.79 6.22 6.99
C TRP A 81 -14.84 5.11 6.97
N CYS A 82 -15.87 5.27 6.13
CA CYS A 82 -17.02 4.36 6.12
C CYS A 82 -16.69 2.92 5.66
N SER A 83 -15.47 2.61 5.21
CA SER A 83 -15.12 1.25 4.78
C SER A 83 -13.61 0.98 4.89
N ILE A 84 -13.28 -0.14 5.52
CA ILE A 84 -11.95 -0.77 5.44
C ILE A 84 -11.74 -1.26 4.00
N VAL A 85 -10.56 -0.99 3.43
CA VAL A 85 -10.19 -1.51 2.10
C VAL A 85 -9.59 -2.90 2.27
N ASP A 86 -10.19 -3.89 1.62
CA ASP A 86 -9.70 -5.27 1.68
C ASP A 86 -8.88 -5.60 0.43
N TYR A 87 -7.67 -6.13 0.65
CA TYR A 87 -6.82 -6.71 -0.39
C TYR A 87 -6.57 -8.19 -0.10
N PRO A 88 -7.56 -9.06 -0.36
CA PRO A 88 -7.53 -10.45 0.11
C PRO A 88 -6.46 -11.32 -0.55
N ARG A 89 -5.80 -10.84 -1.60
CA ARG A 89 -4.81 -11.58 -2.39
C ARG A 89 -3.46 -10.90 -2.47
N LEU A 90 -3.30 -9.75 -1.81
CA LEU A 90 -2.03 -9.01 -1.87
C LEU A 90 -0.98 -9.74 -1.04
N ILE A 91 0.10 -10.15 -1.69
CA ILE A 91 1.20 -10.94 -1.15
C ILE A 91 2.45 -10.06 -0.98
N ALA A 92 2.66 -9.09 -1.87
CA ALA A 92 3.81 -8.19 -1.86
C ALA A 92 3.39 -6.72 -1.95
N LEU A 93 3.91 -5.90 -1.04
CA LEU A 93 3.71 -4.46 -0.99
C LEU A 93 5.07 -3.75 -0.95
N ASP A 94 5.37 -2.94 -1.96
CA ASP A 94 6.59 -2.14 -2.05
C ASP A 94 6.27 -0.64 -1.92
N MET A 95 6.80 -0.03 -0.87
CA MET A 95 6.61 1.35 -0.48
C MET A 95 7.94 2.05 -0.16
N ASN A 96 9.09 1.51 -0.62
CA ASN A 96 10.38 2.15 -0.37
C ASN A 96 10.39 3.62 -0.83
N ASP A 97 9.88 3.89 -2.02
CA ASP A 97 9.86 5.25 -2.55
C ASP A 97 8.50 5.93 -2.32
N ALA A 98 7.72 5.48 -1.33
CA ALA A 98 6.39 6.01 -1.04
C ALA A 98 6.41 7.02 0.12
N SER A 99 5.42 7.92 0.15
CA SER A 99 5.14 8.79 1.28
C SER A 99 4.77 7.98 2.52
N THR A 100 5.17 8.45 3.70
CA THR A 100 4.74 7.87 4.98
C THR A 100 3.22 7.87 5.16
N TYR A 101 2.50 8.73 4.42
CA TYR A 101 1.03 8.70 4.40
C TYR A 101 0.48 7.37 3.87
N TYR A 102 1.08 6.81 2.82
CA TYR A 102 0.66 5.52 2.26
C TYR A 102 1.02 4.37 3.17
N VAL A 103 2.20 4.45 3.80
CA VAL A 103 2.61 3.51 4.84
C VAL A 103 1.57 3.46 5.95
N GLU A 104 1.18 4.61 6.49
CA GLU A 104 0.15 4.67 7.54
C GLU A 104 -1.21 4.13 7.05
N HIS A 105 -1.59 4.40 5.81
CA HIS A 105 -2.82 3.88 5.23
C HIS A 105 -2.85 2.34 5.19
N PHE A 106 -1.79 1.71 4.66
CA PHE A 106 -1.74 0.26 4.48
C PHE A 106 -1.49 -0.50 5.80
N LEU A 107 -0.68 0.06 6.71
CA LEU A 107 -0.36 -0.59 7.97
C LEU A 107 -1.46 -0.43 9.03
N ASN A 108 -2.39 0.52 8.87
CA ASN A 108 -3.48 0.73 9.80
C ASN A 108 -4.65 -0.22 9.53
N GLU A 109 -4.93 -1.10 10.50
CA GLU A 109 -5.98 -2.12 10.42
C GLU A 109 -7.39 -1.55 10.32
N THR A 110 -7.59 -0.32 10.82
CA THR A 110 -8.88 0.38 10.69
C THR A 110 -9.09 0.96 9.29
N LYS A 111 -8.04 0.98 8.46
CA LYS A 111 -8.05 1.53 7.09
C LYS A 111 -7.95 0.42 6.04
N THR A 112 -7.09 -0.57 6.28
CA THR A 112 -6.75 -1.59 5.30
C THR A 112 -6.62 -2.98 5.93
N HIS A 113 -7.19 -3.98 5.27
CA HIS A 113 -7.06 -5.39 5.62
C HIS A 113 -6.18 -6.13 4.59
N LEU A 114 -5.12 -6.77 5.08
CA LEU A 114 -4.05 -7.38 4.27
C LEU A 114 -3.76 -8.83 4.72
N PRO A 115 -4.71 -9.78 4.57
CA PRO A 115 -4.63 -11.09 5.20
C PRO A 115 -3.54 -12.00 4.63
N CYS A 116 -3.09 -11.76 3.40
CA CYS A 116 -2.13 -12.60 2.68
C CYS A 116 -0.75 -11.95 2.47
N LEU A 117 -0.50 -10.79 3.09
CA LEU A 117 0.75 -10.06 2.87
C LEU A 117 1.92 -10.80 3.53
N THR A 118 2.92 -11.17 2.73
CA THR A 118 4.14 -11.89 3.18
C THR A 118 5.44 -11.14 2.86
N GLU A 119 5.38 -10.14 1.99
CA GLU A 119 6.53 -9.31 1.60
C GLU A 119 6.16 -7.84 1.72
N LEU A 120 6.83 -7.14 2.64
CA LEU A 120 6.72 -5.69 2.81
C LEU A 120 8.09 -5.07 2.59
N LYS A 121 8.20 -4.15 1.63
CA LYS A 121 9.40 -3.35 1.39
C LYS A 121 9.12 -1.90 1.76
N ILE A 122 9.86 -1.41 2.73
CA ILE A 122 9.76 -0.05 3.25
C ILE A 122 11.12 0.33 3.87
N TRP A 123 11.45 1.61 3.87
CA TRP A 123 12.58 2.08 4.66
C TRP A 123 12.30 2.03 6.16
N TYR A 124 13.32 1.68 6.94
CA TYR A 124 13.20 1.51 8.38
C TYR A 124 12.79 2.82 9.08
N ASP A 125 13.38 3.95 8.68
CA ASP A 125 13.08 5.28 9.23
C ASP A 125 11.62 5.68 8.98
N GLN A 126 11.05 5.35 7.82
CA GLN A 126 9.64 5.54 7.53
C GLN A 126 8.75 4.67 8.44
N LEU A 127 9.12 3.40 8.63
CA LEU A 127 8.40 2.47 9.48
C LEU A 127 8.42 2.92 10.95
N GLU A 128 9.59 3.29 11.47
CA GLU A 128 9.79 3.82 12.82
C GLU A 128 8.95 5.08 13.04
N LYS A 129 8.99 6.03 12.09
CA LYS A 129 8.23 7.28 12.15
C LYS A 129 6.73 7.05 12.18
N VAL A 130 6.20 6.17 11.31
CA VAL A 130 4.76 5.89 11.24
C VAL A 130 4.28 5.12 12.47
N THR A 131 5.07 4.17 12.95
CA THR A 131 4.72 3.37 14.12
C THR A 131 4.98 4.06 15.46
N ARG A 132 5.57 5.27 15.44
CA ARG A 132 6.05 5.99 16.62
C ARG A 132 6.96 5.08 17.46
N ASN A 133 8.01 4.56 16.83
CA ASN A 133 8.93 3.60 17.43
C ASN A 133 8.18 2.34 17.90
N PHE A 134 7.29 1.80 17.07
CA PHE A 134 6.52 0.58 17.35
C PHE A 134 5.58 0.66 18.58
N THR A 135 5.26 1.86 19.05
CA THR A 135 4.36 2.07 20.21
C THR A 135 2.89 2.29 19.81
N SER A 136 2.59 2.47 18.52
CA SER A 136 1.24 2.76 18.05
C SER A 136 0.32 1.53 18.04
N ASP A 137 -0.66 1.50 18.95
CA ASP A 137 -1.64 0.40 19.09
C ASP A 137 -2.43 0.11 17.80
N ALA A 138 -2.88 1.15 17.07
CA ALA A 138 -3.65 1.01 15.83
C ALA A 138 -2.87 0.40 14.65
N LEU A 139 -1.54 0.32 14.77
CA LEU A 139 -0.64 -0.27 13.78
C LEU A 139 -0.09 -1.62 14.26
N ARG A 140 -0.28 -1.95 15.54
CA ARG A 140 0.41 -3.03 16.24
C ARG A 140 0.08 -4.41 15.69
N HIS A 141 -1.16 -4.67 15.32
CA HIS A 141 -1.57 -6.01 14.87
C HIS A 141 -1.05 -6.34 13.46
N ASN A 142 -1.16 -5.40 12.51
CA ASN A 142 -0.57 -5.57 11.20
C ASN A 142 0.96 -5.58 11.28
N CYS A 143 1.57 -4.68 12.07
CA CYS A 143 3.02 -4.69 12.31
C CYS A 143 3.51 -6.01 12.89
N ALA A 144 2.86 -6.55 13.92
CA ALA A 144 3.22 -7.83 14.53
C ALA A 144 3.15 -9.01 13.54
N LYS A 145 2.16 -9.03 12.63
CA LYS A 145 2.11 -10.02 11.54
C LYS A 145 3.32 -9.91 10.60
N PHE A 146 3.83 -8.70 10.37
CA PHE A 146 5.04 -8.50 9.57
C PHE A 146 6.29 -8.98 10.29
N CYS A 147 6.35 -8.85 11.61
CA CYS A 147 7.45 -9.35 12.44
C CYS A 147 7.57 -10.88 12.40
N GLU A 148 6.43 -11.58 12.53
CA GLU A 148 6.42 -13.04 12.62
C GLU A 148 6.52 -13.76 11.26
N ARG A 149 6.06 -13.12 10.16
CA ARG A 149 5.84 -13.79 8.87
C ARG A 149 6.43 -13.12 7.64
N CYS A 150 6.87 -11.87 7.72
CA CYS A 150 7.41 -11.18 6.55
C CYS A 150 8.93 -11.13 6.56
N SER A 151 9.51 -11.37 5.38
CA SER A 151 10.83 -10.84 5.09
C SER A 151 10.66 -9.33 4.96
N VAL A 152 10.70 -8.60 6.07
CA VAL A 152 10.84 -7.14 6.02
C VAL A 152 12.23 -6.89 5.44
N ILE A 153 12.29 -6.63 4.15
CA ILE A 153 13.53 -6.21 3.50
C ILE A 153 13.69 -4.72 3.82
N CYS A 154 13.98 -4.44 5.09
CA CYS A 154 14.57 -3.18 5.49
C CYS A 154 15.97 -3.17 4.87
N ARG A 155 16.26 -2.19 4.01
CA ARG A 155 17.63 -1.96 3.54
C ARG A 155 18.58 -1.47 4.65
N VAL A 156 18.15 -1.50 5.92
CA VAL A 156 18.96 -1.28 7.11
C VAL A 156 18.66 -2.40 8.13
N ASN A 157 19.64 -3.27 8.34
CA ASN A 157 19.82 -4.28 9.39
C ASN A 157 18.56 -4.80 10.13
N ALA A 158 18.08 -5.99 9.73
CA ALA A 158 17.15 -6.82 10.49
C ALA A 158 17.59 -7.15 11.94
N LYS A 159 18.85 -6.88 12.30
CA LYS A 159 19.39 -7.09 13.66
C LYS A 159 18.77 -6.21 14.74
N LEU A 160 18.36 -4.97 14.42
CA LEU A 160 17.77 -4.07 15.42
C LEU A 160 16.32 -4.44 15.76
N PHE A 161 15.64 -5.13 14.84
CA PHE A 161 14.24 -5.53 15.05
C PHE A 161 14.12 -6.72 16.01
N LEU A 162 14.99 -7.71 15.88
CA LEU A 162 15.00 -8.89 16.76
C LEU A 162 15.51 -8.59 18.18
N GLN A 163 16.41 -7.61 18.34
CA GLN A 163 16.87 -7.20 19.67
C GLN A 163 15.74 -6.60 20.53
N TYR A 164 14.72 -6.00 19.93
CA TYR A 164 13.61 -5.39 20.68
C TYR A 164 12.61 -6.43 21.22
N GLU A 165 12.53 -7.63 20.63
CA GLU A 165 11.73 -8.73 21.17
C GLU A 165 12.46 -9.52 22.27
N GLU A 166 13.80 -9.53 22.27
CA GLU A 166 14.59 -10.22 23.31
C GLU A 166 14.74 -9.42 24.62
N GLU A 167 14.41 -8.12 24.62
CA GLU A 167 14.49 -7.24 25.80
C GLU A 167 13.14 -7.06 26.54
N LYS A 168 12.12 -7.87 26.24
CA LYS A 168 10.79 -7.86 26.89
C LYS A 168 10.49 -9.17 27.62
#